data_AF-A0A943K6U2-F1
#
_entry.id   AF-A0A943K6U2-F1
#
_cell.length_a   1.000
_cell.length_b   1.000
_cell.length_c   1.000
_cell.angle_alpha   90.00
_cell.angle_beta   90.00
_cell.angle_gamma   90.00
#
_symmetry.space_group_name_H-M   'P 1'
#
loop_
_entity.id
_entity.type
_entity.pdbx_description
1 polymer ?
#
loop_
_entity_poly.entity_id
_entity_poly.type
_entity_poly.pdbx_seq_one_letter_code
_entity_poly.pdbx_strand_id
1 'polypeptide(L)'
;MTQEKMKRTVIASVVAATLLVAVLIAVLIYQVVSISVHNKRIAKAEEEIARLQETIDRRENDLDYYLSLIGKEHLLYANGYKKGS
;
A
#
# COMPACT_ATOMS: atom_id res chain seq x y z
N MET A 1 -24.27 -54.11 12.01
CA MET A 1 -23.93 -52.79 12.58
C MET A 1 -25.20 -52.24 13.21
N THR A 2 -25.26 -52.04 14.53
CA THR A 2 -26.50 -51.63 15.21
C THR A 2 -26.73 -50.12 15.07
N GLN A 3 -27.99 -49.68 15.00
CA GLN A 3 -28.39 -48.28 14.81
C GLN A 3 -27.74 -47.31 15.81
N GLU A 4 -27.49 -47.76 17.05
CA GLU A 4 -26.77 -46.97 18.06
C GLU A 4 -25.31 -46.70 17.69
N LYS A 5 -24.59 -47.69 17.14
CA LYS A 5 -23.19 -47.51 16.72
C LYS A 5 -23.11 -46.50 15.57
N MET A 6 -24.05 -46.55 14.63
CA MET A 6 -24.11 -45.62 13.50
C MET A 6 -24.40 -44.18 13.96
N LYS A 7 -25.39 -43.97 14.84
CA LYS A 7 -25.68 -42.65 15.42
C LYS A 7 -24.48 -42.07 16.17
N ARG A 8 -23.79 -42.88 16.97
CA ARG A 8 -22.61 -42.45 17.72
C ARG A 8 -21.46 -42.03 16.81
N THR A 9 -21.23 -42.74 15.70
CA THR A 9 -20.22 -42.37 14.70
C THR A 9 -20.58 -41.06 13.99
N VAL A 10 -21.84 -40.88 13.60
CA VAL A 10 -22.30 -39.64 12.93
C VAL A 10 -22.19 -38.43 13.86
N ILE A 11 -22.55 -38.57 15.14
CA ILE A 11 -22.41 -37.47 16.11
C ILE A 11 -20.93 -37.12 16.31
N ALA A 12 -20.06 -38.12 16.41
CA ALA A 12 -18.62 -37.89 16.55
C ALA A 12 -18.02 -37.17 15.32
N SER A 13 -18.45 -37.53 14.10
CA SER A 13 -17.97 -36.87 12.88
C SER A 13 -18.47 -35.43 12.77
N VAL A 14 -19.73 -35.16 13.14
CA VAL A 14 -20.28 -33.81 13.17
C VAL A 14 -19.52 -32.94 14.15
N VAL A 15 -19.28 -33.41 15.39
CA VAL A 15 -18.52 -32.65 16.39
C VAL A 15 -17.11 -32.32 15.91
N ALA A 16 -16.42 -33.29 15.31
CA ALA A 16 -15.09 -33.07 14.74
C ALA A 16 -15.10 -32.04 13.59
N ALA A 17 -16.09 -32.12 12.70
CA ALA A 17 -16.27 -31.15 11.62
C ALA A 17 -16.57 -29.74 12.16
N THR A 18 -17.44 -29.61 13.16
CA THR A 18 -17.78 -28.32 13.76
C THR A 18 -16.56 -27.68 14.45
N LEU A 19 -15.75 -28.48 15.14
CA LEU A 19 -14.51 -28.00 15.76
C LEU A 19 -13.51 -27.53 14.70
N LEU A 20 -13.34 -28.28 13.61
CA LEU A 20 -12.48 -27.86 12.51
C LEU A 20 -12.96 -26.54 11.89
N VAL A 21 -14.26 -26.41 11.62
CA VAL A 21 -14.83 -25.17 11.06
C VAL A 21 -14.64 -24.00 12.02
N ALA A 22 -14.85 -24.21 13.33
CA ALA A 22 -14.65 -23.15 14.34
C ALA A 22 -13.20 -22.65 14.36
N VAL A 23 -12.22 -23.57 14.33
CA VAL A 23 -10.80 -23.20 14.25
C VAL A 23 -10.49 -22.46 12.95
N LEU A 24 -11.05 -22.91 11.83
CA LEU A 24 -10.84 -22.28 10.53
C LEU A 24 -11.40 -20.85 10.50
N ILE A 25 -12.60 -20.63 11.07
CA ILE A 25 -13.18 -19.30 11.23
C ILE A 25 -12.29 -18.41 12.10
N ALA A 26 -11.77 -18.92 13.22
CA ALA A 26 -10.89 -18.16 14.09
C ALA A 26 -9.60 -17.70 13.37
N VAL A 27 -9.00 -18.59 12.57
CA VAL A 27 -7.82 -18.27 11.75
C VAL A 27 -8.15 -17.23 10.69
N LEU A 28 -9.30 -17.35 10.01
CA LEU A 28 -9.72 -16.37 9.01
C LEU A 28 -9.91 -14.98 9.61
N ILE A 29 -10.54 -14.87 10.78
CA ILE A 29 -10.69 -13.59 11.49
C ILE A 29 -9.31 -12.98 11.79
N TYR A 30 -8.38 -13.78 12.31
CA TYR A 30 -7.01 -13.33 12.57
C TYR A 30 -6.29 -12.87 11.30
N GLN A 31 -6.42 -13.63 10.20
CA GLN A 31 -5.84 -13.29 8.90
C GLN A 31 -6.38 -11.96 8.38
N VAL A 32 -7.69 -11.71 8.43
CA VAL A 32 -8.30 -10.45 7.97
C VAL A 32 -7.75 -9.24 8.74
N VAL A 33 -7.61 -9.35 10.06
CA VAL A 33 -7.03 -8.28 10.89
C VAL A 33 -5.56 -8.05 10.54
N SER A 34 -4.77 -9.13 10.42
CA SER A 34 -3.33 -9.03 10.09
C SER A 34 -3.10 -8.42 8.70
N ILE A 35 -3.87 -8.84 7.70
CA ILE A 35 -3.81 -8.30 6.33
C ILE A 35 -4.20 -6.82 6.33
N SER A 36 -5.25 -6.44 7.07
CA SER A 36 -5.68 -5.04 7.15
C SER A 36 -4.59 -4.13 7.74
N VAL A 37 -3.82 -4.60 8.72
CA VAL A 37 -2.70 -3.86 9.29
C VAL A 37 -1.53 -3.76 8.30
N HIS A 38 -1.23 -4.84 7.58
CA HIS A 38 -0.16 -4.83 6.57
C HIS A 38 -0.49 -3.93 5.38
N ASN A 39 -1.74 -3.94 4.89
CA ASN A 39 -2.18 -3.08 3.80
C ASN A 39 -2.06 -1.59 4.14
N LYS A 40 -2.26 -1.20 5.41
CA LYS A 40 -2.06 0.20 5.83
C LYS A 40 -0.60 0.66 5.74
N ARG A 41 0.35 -0.25 5.97
CA ARG A 41 1.78 0.07 5.84
C ARG A 41 2.18 0.21 4.38
N ILE A 42 1.64 -0.64 3.51
CA ILE A 42 1.85 -0.58 2.07
C ILE A 42 1.28 0.72 1.50
N ALA A 43 0.04 1.06 1.86
CA ALA A 43 -0.60 2.31 1.41
C ALA A 43 0.20 3.56 1.82
N LYS A 44 0.77 3.59 3.04
CA LYS A 44 1.64 4.70 3.46
C LYS A 44 2.93 4.79 2.66
N ALA A 45 3.55 3.64 2.36
CA ALA A 45 4.76 3.60 1.55
C ALA A 45 4.49 4.03 0.11
N GLU A 46 3.37 3.61 -0.48
CA GLU A 46 2.93 4.04 -1.82
C GLU A 46 2.65 5.55 -1.86
N GLU A 47 1.99 6.09 -0.83
CA GLU A 47 1.74 7.54 -0.71
C GLU A 47 3.05 8.34 -0.59
N GLU A 48 4.03 7.82 0.14
CA GLU A 48 5.34 8.43 0.26
C GLU A 48 6.15 8.37 -1.04
N ILE A 49 6.11 7.25 -1.76
CA ILE A 49 6.69 7.12 -3.10
C ILE A 49 6.04 8.11 -4.06
N ALA A 50 4.71 8.23 -4.07
CA ALA A 50 4.00 9.16 -4.93
C ALA A 50 4.40 10.63 -4.65
N ARG A 51 4.50 11.03 -3.38
CA ARG A 51 4.98 12.36 -2.99
C ARG A 51 6.42 12.63 -3.42
N LEU A 52 7.30 11.66 -3.25
CA LEU A 52 8.70 11.78 -3.64
C LEU A 52 8.83 11.87 -5.16
N GLN A 53 8.06 11.08 -5.91
CA GLN A 53 8.02 11.15 -7.37
C GLN A 53 7.54 12.52 -7.85
N GLU A 54 6.45 13.05 -7.29
CA GLU A 54 5.97 14.40 -7.62
C GLU A 54 7.02 15.48 -7.31
N THR A 55 7.77 15.31 -6.22
CA THR A 55 8.85 16.24 -5.86
C THR A 55 10.00 16.18 -6.84
N ILE A 56 10.36 14.98 -7.32
CA ILE A 56 11.39 14.79 -8.34
C ILE A 56 10.95 15.45 -9.64
N ASP A 57 9.74 15.13 -10.11
CA ASP A 57 9.21 15.65 -11.38
C ASP A 57 9.13 17.19 -11.37
N ARG A 58 8.72 17.79 -10.26
CA ARG A 58 8.73 19.26 -10.10
C ARG A 58 10.14 19.84 -10.13
N ARG A 59 11.08 19.22 -9.41
CA ARG A 59 12.48 19.69 -9.38
C ARG A 59 13.17 19.52 -10.72
N GLU A 60 12.86 18.47 -11.46
CA GLU A 60 13.37 18.25 -12.81
C GLU A 60 12.84 19.33 -13.77
N ASN A 61 11.55 19.66 -13.68
CA ASN A 61 10.96 20.74 -14.47
C ASN A 61 11.53 22.12 -14.09
N ASP A 62 11.72 22.39 -12.79
CA ASP A 62 12.39 23.61 -12.32
C ASP A 62 13.82 23.69 -12.84
N LEU A 63 14.55 22.57 -12.79
CA LEU A 63 15.92 22.49 -13.28
C LEU A 63 15.97 22.73 -14.79
N ASP A 64 15.10 22.10 -15.56
CA ASP A 64 14.97 22.32 -17.00
C ASP A 64 14.62 23.78 -17.31
N TYR A 65 13.72 24.39 -16.53
CA TYR A 65 13.41 25.81 -16.64
C TYR A 65 14.66 26.67 -16.41
N TYR A 66 15.40 26.45 -15.32
CA TYR A 66 16.62 27.23 -15.02
C TYR A 66 17.77 26.94 -15.98
N LEU A 67 17.83 25.75 -16.60
CA LEU A 67 18.82 25.42 -17.62
C LEU A 67 18.44 25.96 -19.00
N SER A 68 17.15 26.19 -19.25
CA SER A 68 16.65 26.82 -20.48
C SER A 68 17.21 28.22 -20.66
N LEU A 69 17.26 28.69 -21.90
CA LEU A 69 17.74 30.03 -22.22
C LEU A 69 16.93 31.11 -21.49
N ILE A 70 15.61 30.92 -21.38
CA ILE A 70 14.68 31.84 -20.71
C ILE A 70 14.96 31.88 -19.21
N GLY A 71 15.15 30.73 -18.56
CA GLY A 71 15.46 30.69 -17.14
C GLY A 71 16.83 31.28 -16.81
N LYS A 72 17.84 31.04 -17.65
CA LYS A 72 19.16 31.68 -17.52
C LYS A 72 19.06 33.20 -17.68
N GLU A 73 18.34 33.69 -18.68
CA GLU A 73 18.09 35.13 -18.83
C GLU A 73 17.37 35.70 -17.61
N HIS A 74 16.33 35.03 -17.11
CA HIS A 74 15.61 35.45 -15.91
C HIS A 74 16.54 35.54 -14.68
N LEU A 75 17.40 34.53 -14.46
CA LEU A 75 18.40 34.55 -13.40
C LEU A 75 19.42 35.68 -13.56
N LEU A 76 19.85 35.97 -14.79
CA LEU A 76 20.76 37.09 -15.05
C LEU A 76 20.11 38.42 -14.66
N TYR A 77 18.87 38.67 -15.05
CA TYR A 77 18.15 39.88 -14.66
C TYR A 77 17.87 39.97 -13.16
N ALA A 78 17.49 38.84 -12.54
CA ALA A 78 17.27 38.78 -11.09
C ALA A 78 18.55 39.08 -10.29
N ASN A 79 19.72 38.70 -10.80
CA ASN A 79 21.02 38.99 -10.21
C ASN A 79 21.61 40.35 -10.65
N GLY A 80 20.79 41.23 -11.24
CA GLY A 80 21.17 42.62 -11.54
C GLY A 80 21.93 42.82 -12.84
N TYR A 81 22.05 41.80 -13.69
CA TYR A 81 22.57 41.98 -15.05
C TYR A 81 21.54 42.73 -15.89
N LYS A 82 21.91 43.90 -16.41
CA LYS A 82 21.08 44.63 -17.40
C LYS A 82 21.63 44.35 -18.79
N LYS A 83 20.75 43.88 -19.69
CA LYS A 83 21.10 43.63 -21.09
C LYS A 83 21.61 44.94 -21.70
N GLY A 84 22.88 44.94 -22.11
CA GLY A 84 23.49 46.09 -22.77
C GLY A 84 22.72 46.44 -24.03
N SER A 85 22.34 47.71 -24.14
CA SER A 85 21.82 48.32 -25.37
C SER A 85 22.88 48.34 -26.46
#